data_AF-A0A5C4XI16-F1
#
_entry.id   AF-A0A5C4XI16-F1
#
_cell.length_a   1.000
_cell.length_b   1.000
_cell.length_c   1.000
_cell.angle_alpha   90.00
_cell.angle_beta   90.00
_cell.angle_gamma   90.00
#
_symmetry.space_group_name_H-M   'P 1'
#
loop_
_entity.id
_entity.type
_entity.pdbx_description
1 polymer ?
#
loop_
_entity_poly.entity_id
_entity_poly.type
_entity_poly.pdbx_seq_one_letter_code
_entity_poly.pdbx_strand_id
1 'polypeptide(L)'
;MVTDSRYAGLDREALIELLERRDAAQQFGLVWEREELEAVPAPTLTLDLGLSVGDAPHHNLIIEGDNLDALRFLGLTHRGRIKCIYIDPPYNTGGQELAYHDRYHGKADAYRHSAWLEFMAQRLRLAQELLAPDGVLFVSIDDYEVARLTLLLDQVLVGGKVGTFVWRRRSGSNDVPPSFLSVDHEYVLCYARPGFSFAGLDKDLSGYRDLDPGNPDPWKRGDLSKSHDHRARPNGFYPVHNPQDDVWYAPNPKRVWAFASERFVKKGQKLRRETMEQLIREGRVIFPRRDRTACYATLAELRAAIEAGQAPHFLQLGLFDTPEEETAYLSQYVGRRLGYGTPGYKRFRSEVKRPSKPISSWIVGLKDEDGAQNRTVLRSGLNAEGTTLLGQMLQTAGVGFSYPKPLSLIQTLIAQATGPDDTVLDFFAGSGTTAHAVLALNAEEPGSSRRFILVSSTEASPQEPHKNLCRSVTRERVGRGVQGYLYRTRSGPVEVPGLGGDFAYLRAAAGPAEADPHAQLWFALQLRDLQALVDYRPACALQQHWADDRALLYLTRTNPEVLEDLRQRVVEAGRPVTVYTWQAEQVTEAVAQEHVTVRAIPTELRDAFGAACP
;
A
#
# COMPACT_ATOMS: atom_id res chain seq x y z
N MET A 1 -34.85 31.04 -6.12
CA MET A 1 -34.24 32.38 -6.28
C MET A 1 -33.34 32.31 -7.49
N VAL A 2 -33.45 33.27 -8.41
CA VAL A 2 -32.62 33.33 -9.63
C VAL A 2 -31.18 33.59 -9.18
N THR A 3 -30.30 32.61 -9.34
CA THR A 3 -28.86 32.80 -9.14
C THR A 3 -28.35 33.68 -10.27
N ASP A 4 -27.79 34.83 -9.95
CA ASP A 4 -27.07 35.66 -10.92
C ASP A 4 -26.03 34.77 -11.60
N SER A 5 -26.10 34.67 -12.92
CA SER A 5 -25.16 33.87 -13.69
C SER A 5 -23.76 34.45 -13.47
N ARG A 6 -22.77 33.60 -13.13
CA ARG A 6 -21.35 34.02 -13.03
C ARG A 6 -20.79 34.66 -14.30
N TYR A 7 -21.52 34.55 -15.41
CA TYR A 7 -21.20 35.12 -16.71
C TYR A 7 -21.94 36.43 -17.01
N ALA A 8 -22.82 36.88 -16.11
CA ALA A 8 -23.67 38.06 -16.33
C ALA A 8 -22.87 39.36 -16.53
N GLY A 9 -21.63 39.42 -16.02
CA GLY A 9 -20.72 40.56 -16.18
C GLY A 9 -19.70 40.43 -17.32
N LEU A 10 -19.70 39.32 -18.08
CA LEU A 10 -18.74 39.13 -19.17
C LEU A 10 -19.32 39.64 -20.50
N ASP A 11 -18.51 40.38 -21.26
CA ASP A 11 -18.84 40.68 -22.65
C ASP A 11 -18.66 39.44 -23.55
N ARG A 12 -19.10 39.57 -24.80
CA ARG A 12 -19.06 38.46 -25.77
C ARG A 12 -17.64 37.97 -26.05
N GLU A 13 -16.66 38.86 -26.11
CA GLU A 13 -15.27 38.50 -26.43
C GLU A 13 -14.62 37.77 -25.26
N ALA A 14 -14.80 38.28 -24.04
CA ALA A 14 -14.35 37.64 -22.80
C ALA A 14 -14.99 36.26 -22.61
N LEU A 15 -16.27 36.11 -22.95
CA LEU A 15 -16.95 34.81 -22.89
C LEU A 15 -16.38 33.81 -23.91
N ILE A 16 -16.11 34.25 -25.15
CA ILE A 16 -15.48 33.41 -26.18
C ILE A 16 -14.07 33.01 -25.73
N GLU A 17 -13.26 33.94 -25.25
CA GLU A 17 -11.89 33.66 -24.81
C GLU A 17 -11.87 32.68 -23.61
N LEU A 18 -12.85 32.77 -22.71
CA LEU A 18 -13.02 31.84 -21.60
C LEU A 18 -13.38 30.43 -22.11
N LEU A 19 -14.30 30.34 -23.07
CA LEU A 19 -14.71 29.06 -23.66
C LEU A 19 -13.59 28.42 -24.48
N GLU A 20 -12.88 29.18 -25.31
CA GLU A 20 -11.73 28.70 -26.08
C GLU A 20 -10.60 28.22 -25.17
N ARG A 21 -10.30 28.96 -24.08
CA ARG A 21 -9.35 28.49 -23.06
C ARG A 21 -9.81 27.21 -22.39
N ARG A 22 -11.10 27.09 -22.05
CA ARG A 22 -11.67 25.89 -21.43
C ARG A 22 -11.59 24.69 -22.37
N ASP A 23 -11.96 24.85 -23.63
CA ASP A 23 -12.01 23.77 -24.62
C ASP A 23 -10.59 23.37 -25.05
N ALA A 24 -9.64 24.32 -25.15
CA ALA A 24 -8.21 24.02 -25.37
C ALA A 24 -7.55 23.32 -24.17
N ALA A 25 -8.02 23.59 -22.96
CA ALA A 25 -7.57 22.90 -21.74
C ALA A 25 -8.24 21.53 -21.53
N GLN A 26 -9.27 21.19 -22.31
CA GLN A 26 -10.03 19.97 -22.11
C GLN A 26 -9.21 18.75 -22.57
N GLN A 27 -8.67 18.02 -21.60
CA GLN A 27 -7.93 16.78 -21.82
C GLN A 27 -8.85 15.57 -21.72
N PHE A 28 -8.45 14.44 -22.33
CA PHE A 28 -9.08 13.15 -22.06
C PHE A 28 -9.06 12.86 -20.55
N GLY A 29 -10.23 12.71 -19.93
CA GLY A 29 -10.34 12.46 -18.50
C GLY A 29 -11.69 12.84 -17.91
N LEU A 30 -11.75 12.88 -16.58
CA LEU A 30 -12.93 13.26 -15.82
C LEU A 30 -13.06 14.79 -15.78
N VAL A 31 -14.25 15.31 -16.09
CA VAL A 31 -14.60 16.73 -16.01
C VAL A 31 -15.91 16.85 -15.21
N TRP A 32 -15.96 17.74 -14.23
CA TRP A 32 -17.13 18.02 -13.40
C TRP A 32 -17.20 19.51 -13.03
N GLU A 33 -18.34 19.95 -12.52
CA GLU A 33 -18.55 21.32 -12.07
C GLU A 33 -17.69 21.61 -10.84
N ARG A 34 -16.87 22.67 -10.91
CA ARG A 34 -16.00 23.11 -9.83
C ARG A 34 -16.36 24.53 -9.42
N GLU A 35 -16.37 24.76 -8.11
CA GLU A 35 -16.42 26.11 -7.55
C GLU A 35 -14.98 26.58 -7.31
N GLU A 36 -14.71 27.86 -7.59
CA GLU A 36 -13.42 28.47 -7.20
C GLU A 36 -13.38 28.57 -5.68
N LEU A 37 -12.30 28.06 -5.10
CA LEU A 37 -12.13 28.07 -3.65
C LEU A 37 -11.73 29.47 -3.20
N GLU A 38 -12.50 30.05 -2.29
CA GLU A 38 -12.08 31.25 -1.56
C GLU A 38 -10.82 30.96 -0.75
N ALA A 39 -10.03 32.00 -0.49
CA ALA A 39 -8.86 31.88 0.38
C ALA A 39 -9.32 31.55 1.81
N VAL A 40 -9.18 30.29 2.21
CA VAL A 40 -9.53 29.82 3.56
C VAL A 40 -8.38 30.17 4.52
N PRO A 41 -8.65 30.68 5.73
CA PRO A 41 -7.60 31.00 6.70
C PRO A 41 -6.76 29.76 7.08
N ALA A 42 -5.61 29.99 7.71
CA ALA A 42 -4.72 28.92 8.16
C ALA A 42 -5.44 27.99 9.18
N PRO A 43 -5.31 26.66 9.04
CA PRO A 43 -5.90 25.72 9.99
C PRO A 43 -5.15 25.76 11.32
N THR A 44 -5.85 25.47 12.42
CA THR A 44 -5.25 25.38 13.76
C THR A 44 -5.49 24.00 14.37
N LEU A 45 -4.58 23.56 15.26
CA LEU A 45 -4.71 22.35 16.06
C LEU A 45 -4.58 22.68 17.55
N THR A 46 -5.53 22.21 18.36
CA THR A 46 -5.51 22.39 19.82
C THR A 46 -5.36 21.04 20.52
N LEU A 47 -4.38 20.92 21.42
CA LEU A 47 -4.12 19.72 22.22
C LEU A 47 -5.10 19.59 23.39
N ASP A 48 -5.63 18.39 23.57
CA ASP A 48 -6.47 18.00 24.70
C ASP A 48 -5.81 16.82 25.45
N LEU A 49 -5.06 17.15 26.49
CA LEU A 49 -4.41 16.15 27.35
C LEU A 49 -5.40 15.25 28.09
N GLY A 50 -6.63 15.72 28.35
CA GLY A 50 -7.66 14.94 29.04
C GLY A 50 -8.22 13.81 28.17
N LEU A 51 -8.16 13.95 26.84
CA LEU A 51 -8.59 12.92 25.89
C LEU A 51 -7.43 12.09 25.32
N SER A 52 -6.19 12.57 25.48
CA SER A 52 -4.96 11.87 25.12
C SER A 52 -4.77 10.60 25.96
N VAL A 53 -3.93 9.67 25.49
CA VAL A 53 -3.62 8.42 26.19
C VAL A 53 -2.12 8.16 26.14
N GLY A 54 -1.56 7.71 27.26
CA GLY A 54 -0.12 7.54 27.43
C GLY A 54 0.54 8.82 27.95
N ASP A 55 1.76 8.68 28.45
CA ASP A 55 2.56 9.80 28.95
C ASP A 55 3.19 10.57 27.79
N ALA A 56 3.32 11.88 27.94
CA ALA A 56 4.03 12.71 26.98
C ALA A 56 5.54 12.38 27.00
N PRO A 57 6.26 12.50 25.86
CA PRO A 57 5.79 13.00 24.56
C PRO A 57 4.93 11.99 23.79
N HIS A 58 3.89 12.46 23.11
CA HIS A 58 3.00 11.61 22.31
C HIS A 58 3.46 11.52 20.86
N HIS A 59 3.64 10.31 20.33
CA HIS A 59 4.15 10.03 18.99
C HIS A 59 3.04 9.83 17.95
N ASN A 60 1.85 9.45 18.40
CA ASN A 60 0.70 9.23 17.52
C ASN A 60 -0.35 10.31 17.70
N LEU A 61 -1.13 10.57 16.65
CA LEU A 61 -2.10 11.66 16.62
C LEU A 61 -3.51 11.15 16.32
N ILE A 62 -4.50 11.65 17.06
CA ILE A 62 -5.91 11.61 16.68
C ILE A 62 -6.40 13.05 16.57
N ILE A 63 -6.85 13.45 15.38
CA ILE A 63 -7.34 14.78 15.07
C ILE A 63 -8.86 14.74 14.89
N GLU A 64 -9.59 15.36 15.82
CA GLU A 64 -11.03 15.62 15.75
C GLU A 64 -11.29 16.85 14.87
N GLY A 65 -12.06 16.71 13.78
CA GLY A 65 -12.46 17.85 12.95
C GLY A 65 -12.67 17.50 11.48
N ASP A 66 -12.82 18.52 10.64
CA ASP A 66 -12.84 18.33 9.19
C ASP A 66 -11.46 17.90 8.68
N ASN A 67 -11.46 16.87 7.85
CA ASN A 67 -10.23 16.29 7.32
C ASN A 67 -9.53 17.18 6.29
N LEU A 68 -10.22 18.11 5.63
CA LEU A 68 -9.58 19.12 4.78
C LEU A 68 -8.69 20.05 5.62
N ASP A 69 -9.18 20.56 6.74
CA ASP A 69 -8.40 21.45 7.62
C ASP A 69 -7.22 20.71 8.26
N ALA A 70 -7.45 19.48 8.73
CA ALA A 70 -6.38 18.63 9.24
C ALA A 70 -5.30 18.38 8.17
N LEU A 71 -5.70 18.03 6.93
CA LEU A 71 -4.76 17.83 5.82
C LEU A 71 -3.99 19.10 5.47
N ARG A 72 -4.63 20.28 5.51
CA ARG A 72 -3.96 21.57 5.30
C ARG A 72 -2.90 21.83 6.37
N PHE A 73 -3.19 21.53 7.64
CA PHE A 73 -2.20 21.65 8.72
C PHE A 73 -1.06 20.63 8.55
N LEU A 74 -1.39 19.39 8.20
CA LEU A 74 -0.40 18.35 7.89
C LEU A 74 0.47 18.75 6.69
N GLY A 75 -0.03 19.55 5.76
CA GLY A 75 0.76 20.15 4.66
C GLY A 75 1.93 21.02 5.15
N LEU A 76 1.81 21.63 6.34
CA LEU A 76 2.86 22.45 6.95
C LEU A 76 3.94 21.61 7.66
N THR A 77 3.65 20.35 7.99
CA THR A 77 4.45 19.55 8.94
C THR A 77 4.94 18.20 8.37
N HIS A 78 4.18 17.58 7.47
CA HIS A 78 4.37 16.20 6.99
C HIS A 78 4.53 16.07 5.48
N ARG A 79 4.72 17.19 4.76
CA ARG A 79 4.92 17.16 3.30
C ARG A 79 6.05 16.21 2.92
N GLY A 80 5.78 15.26 2.02
CA GLY A 80 6.76 14.28 1.56
C GLY A 80 7.24 13.26 2.60
N ARG A 81 6.49 13.01 3.68
CA ARG A 81 6.94 12.18 4.82
C ARG A 81 6.02 11.03 5.20
N ILE A 82 4.81 10.99 4.66
CA ILE A 82 3.85 9.92 4.97
C ILE A 82 4.14 8.71 4.08
N LYS A 83 4.42 7.56 4.70
CA LYS A 83 4.73 6.34 3.97
C LYS A 83 3.48 5.69 3.39
N CYS A 84 2.44 5.57 4.21
CA CYS A 84 1.22 4.88 3.84
C CYS A 84 0.02 5.73 4.21
N ILE A 85 -0.85 5.97 3.23
CA ILE A 85 -2.17 6.54 3.45
C ILE A 85 -3.18 5.43 3.20
N TYR A 86 -4.03 5.14 4.17
CA TYR A 86 -5.20 4.30 3.97
C TYR A 86 -6.45 5.12 4.25
N ILE A 87 -7.43 5.08 3.35
CA ILE A 87 -8.73 5.75 3.58
C ILE A 87 -9.90 4.85 3.20
N ASP A 88 -10.98 4.97 3.96
CA ASP A 88 -12.29 4.38 3.67
C ASP A 88 -13.34 5.49 3.55
N PRO A 89 -13.33 6.25 2.44
CA PRO A 89 -14.24 7.37 2.24
C PRO A 89 -15.71 6.91 2.14
N PRO A 90 -16.68 7.82 2.29
CA PRO A 90 -18.09 7.48 2.07
C PRO A 90 -18.36 7.06 0.61
N TYR A 91 -19.11 5.96 0.40
CA TYR A 91 -19.29 5.34 -0.93
C TYR A 91 -20.38 5.96 -1.81
N ASN A 92 -21.00 7.06 -1.37
CA ASN A 92 -22.05 7.76 -2.11
C ASN A 92 -23.26 6.89 -2.54
N THR A 93 -23.55 5.81 -1.80
CA THR A 93 -24.67 4.87 -2.09
C THR A 93 -26.05 5.49 -1.84
N GLY A 94 -26.10 6.72 -1.31
CA GLY A 94 -27.31 7.49 -1.02
C GLY A 94 -28.09 7.03 0.21
N GLY A 95 -27.57 6.05 0.96
CA GLY A 95 -28.06 5.74 2.33
C GLY A 95 -27.31 6.49 3.43
N GLN A 96 -26.12 7.01 3.12
CA GLN A 96 -25.38 7.96 3.96
C GLN A 96 -25.54 9.33 3.32
N GLU A 97 -26.12 10.27 4.04
CA GLU A 97 -26.22 11.66 3.61
C GLU A 97 -24.82 12.28 3.64
N LEU A 98 -24.23 12.53 2.48
CA LEU A 98 -22.98 13.27 2.39
C LEU A 98 -23.29 14.75 2.56
N ALA A 99 -22.87 15.35 3.67
CA ALA A 99 -22.89 16.79 3.84
C ALA A 99 -21.62 17.38 3.20
N TYR A 100 -21.78 18.19 2.16
CA TYR A 100 -20.70 19.00 1.58
C TYR A 100 -21.15 20.46 1.51
N HIS A 101 -20.37 21.39 2.05
CA HIS A 101 -20.78 22.81 2.24
C HIS A 101 -22.17 22.98 2.86
N ASP A 102 -22.49 22.22 3.91
CA ASP A 102 -23.81 22.23 4.58
C ASP A 102 -24.99 21.88 3.65
N ARG A 103 -24.71 21.38 2.44
CA ARG A 103 -25.72 20.91 1.49
C ARG A 103 -25.74 19.39 1.50
N TYR A 104 -26.92 18.87 1.81
CA TYR A 104 -27.21 17.44 1.80
C TYR A 104 -27.63 17.02 0.40
N HIS A 105 -26.84 16.16 -0.24
CA HIS A 105 -27.16 15.64 -1.57
C HIS A 105 -27.88 14.29 -1.48
N GLY A 106 -29.19 14.30 -1.74
CA GLY A 106 -30.03 13.10 -1.76
C GLY A 106 -29.83 12.23 -3.02
N LYS A 107 -30.39 11.03 -3.03
CA LYS A 107 -30.29 10.07 -4.17
C LYS A 107 -30.72 10.63 -5.54
N ALA A 108 -31.65 11.59 -5.56
CA ALA A 108 -32.20 12.17 -6.78
C ALA A 108 -31.47 13.45 -7.23
N ASP A 109 -30.45 13.91 -6.50
CA ASP A 109 -29.71 15.11 -6.86
C ASP A 109 -28.74 14.84 -8.02
N ALA A 110 -28.92 15.57 -9.12
CA ALA A 110 -28.10 15.47 -10.33
C ALA A 110 -26.63 15.81 -10.07
N TYR A 111 -26.34 16.67 -9.08
CA TYR A 111 -24.98 17.13 -8.78
C TYR A 111 -24.28 16.27 -7.72
N ARG A 112 -24.92 15.21 -7.21
CA ARG A 112 -24.38 14.37 -6.13
C ARG A 112 -23.00 13.78 -6.45
N HIS A 113 -22.78 13.33 -7.68
CA HIS A 113 -21.48 12.78 -8.09
C HIS A 113 -20.42 13.88 -8.22
N SER A 114 -20.78 15.06 -8.75
CA SER A 114 -19.87 16.21 -8.85
C SER A 114 -19.47 16.72 -7.47
N ALA A 115 -20.41 16.79 -6.52
CA ALA A 115 -20.13 17.17 -5.14
C ALA A 115 -19.20 16.17 -4.44
N TRP A 116 -19.46 14.87 -4.58
CA TRP A 116 -18.58 13.82 -4.03
C TRP A 116 -17.18 13.86 -4.65
N LEU A 117 -17.08 14.09 -5.96
CA LEU A 117 -15.82 14.23 -6.66
C LEU A 117 -15.02 15.44 -6.19
N GLU A 118 -15.65 16.60 -6.04
CA GLU A 118 -14.96 17.80 -5.56
C GLU A 118 -14.50 17.63 -4.10
N PHE A 119 -15.36 17.05 -3.24
CA PHE A 119 -15.02 16.68 -1.87
C PHE A 119 -13.77 15.79 -1.80
N MET A 120 -13.73 14.73 -2.61
CA MET A 120 -12.58 13.82 -2.68
C MET A 120 -11.35 14.48 -3.31
N ALA A 121 -11.53 15.27 -4.38
CA ALA A 121 -10.44 15.87 -5.14
C ALA A 121 -9.58 16.81 -4.29
N GLN A 122 -10.21 17.65 -3.47
CA GLN A 122 -9.49 18.57 -2.58
C GLN A 122 -8.59 17.82 -1.58
N ARG A 123 -9.15 16.76 -0.97
CA ARG A 123 -8.45 15.94 0.03
C ARG A 123 -7.32 15.13 -0.62
N LEU A 124 -7.59 14.51 -1.76
CA LEU A 124 -6.61 13.68 -2.47
C LEU A 124 -5.43 14.49 -3.01
N ARG A 125 -5.64 15.75 -3.44
CA ARG A 125 -4.55 16.66 -3.83
C ARG A 125 -3.61 16.95 -2.66
N LEU A 126 -4.14 17.27 -1.49
CA LEU A 126 -3.32 17.48 -0.29
C LEU A 126 -2.62 16.18 0.13
N ALA A 127 -3.35 15.06 0.17
CA ALA A 127 -2.80 13.75 0.52
C ALA A 127 -1.63 13.35 -0.39
N GLN A 128 -1.70 13.65 -1.68
CA GLN A 128 -0.61 13.42 -2.63
C GLN A 128 0.68 14.15 -2.23
N GLU A 129 0.58 15.39 -1.72
CA GLU A 129 1.73 16.17 -1.28
C GLU A 129 2.37 15.65 0.01
N LEU A 130 1.59 14.96 0.84
CA LEU A 130 2.07 14.35 2.09
C LEU A 130 2.86 13.06 1.84
N LEU A 131 2.59 12.34 0.75
CA LEU A 131 3.26 11.07 0.44
C LEU A 131 4.77 11.22 0.26
N ALA A 132 5.53 10.38 0.95
CA ALA A 132 6.96 10.20 0.75
C ALA A 132 7.30 9.78 -0.70
N PRO A 133 8.55 9.97 -1.19
CA PRO A 133 8.96 9.59 -2.55
C PRO A 133 8.73 8.11 -2.90
N ASP A 134 8.61 7.25 -1.89
CA ASP A 134 8.31 5.83 -1.95
C ASP A 134 7.01 5.48 -1.20
N GLY A 135 6.11 6.45 -1.02
CA GLY A 135 4.85 6.31 -0.32
C GLY A 135 3.70 5.77 -1.18
N VAL A 136 2.69 5.20 -0.53
CA VAL A 136 1.51 4.56 -1.15
C VAL A 136 0.20 5.07 -0.54
N LEU A 137 -0.83 5.14 -1.38
CA LEU A 137 -2.21 5.44 -1.06
C LEU A 137 -3.07 4.22 -1.37
N PHE A 138 -3.79 3.74 -0.36
CA PHE A 138 -4.85 2.76 -0.45
C PHE A 138 -6.20 3.42 -0.24
N VAL A 139 -7.16 3.15 -1.12
CA VAL A 139 -8.53 3.66 -1.01
C VAL A 139 -9.52 2.53 -1.14
N SER A 140 -10.25 2.25 -0.06
CA SER A 140 -11.38 1.32 -0.10
C SER A 140 -12.57 1.96 -0.80
N ILE A 141 -13.21 1.21 -1.70
CA ILE A 141 -14.38 1.68 -2.43
C ILE A 141 -15.24 0.51 -2.90
N ASP A 142 -16.55 0.72 -3.02
CA ASP A 142 -17.47 -0.24 -3.62
C ASP A 142 -17.50 -0.15 -5.15
N ASP A 143 -18.34 -0.98 -5.77
CA ASP A 143 -18.53 -1.03 -7.22
C ASP A 143 -19.25 0.21 -7.79
N TYR A 144 -19.78 1.08 -6.93
CA TYR A 144 -20.60 2.23 -7.34
C TYR A 144 -19.75 3.42 -7.80
N GLU A 145 -18.72 3.78 -7.03
CA GLU A 145 -17.85 4.93 -7.34
C GLU A 145 -16.44 4.57 -7.81
N VAL A 146 -16.08 3.27 -7.86
CA VAL A 146 -14.74 2.82 -8.24
C VAL A 146 -14.25 3.41 -9.56
N ALA A 147 -15.12 3.52 -10.58
CA ALA A 147 -14.75 4.05 -11.88
C ALA A 147 -14.41 5.55 -11.82
N ARG A 148 -15.25 6.35 -11.16
CA ARG A 148 -15.05 7.80 -11.02
C ARG A 148 -13.82 8.11 -10.17
N LEU A 149 -13.66 7.39 -9.06
CA LEU A 149 -12.51 7.53 -8.19
C LEU A 149 -11.20 7.15 -8.88
N THR A 150 -11.20 6.10 -9.69
CA THR A 150 -10.03 5.70 -10.49
C THR A 150 -9.62 6.83 -11.43
N LEU A 151 -10.56 7.44 -12.17
CA LEU A 151 -10.25 8.54 -13.08
C LEU A 151 -9.75 9.79 -12.34
N LEU A 152 -10.33 10.09 -11.16
CA LEU A 152 -9.85 11.18 -10.31
C LEU A 152 -8.41 10.91 -9.83
N LEU A 153 -8.12 9.69 -9.37
CA LEU A 153 -6.78 9.32 -8.92
C LEU A 153 -5.76 9.30 -10.07
N ASP A 154 -6.15 8.90 -11.28
CA ASP A 154 -5.28 8.97 -12.46
C ASP A 154 -4.90 10.43 -12.80
N GLN A 155 -5.77 11.41 -12.48
CA GLN A 155 -5.46 12.83 -12.62
C GLN A 155 -4.60 13.38 -11.46
N VAL A 156 -4.84 12.94 -10.22
CA VAL A 156 -4.11 13.44 -9.04
C VAL A 156 -2.72 12.81 -8.91
N LEU A 157 -2.59 11.52 -9.23
CA LEU A 157 -1.39 10.69 -9.12
C LEU A 157 -1.05 10.09 -10.49
N VAL A 158 -0.71 10.96 -11.44
CA VAL A 158 -0.40 10.59 -12.83
C VAL A 158 0.68 9.50 -12.90
N GLY A 159 0.33 8.37 -13.52
CA GLY A 159 1.22 7.21 -13.66
C GLY A 159 1.50 6.45 -12.35
N GLY A 160 0.83 6.80 -11.25
CA GLY A 160 1.01 6.21 -9.94
C GLY A 160 0.23 4.92 -9.70
N LYS A 161 -0.61 4.48 -10.63
CA LYS A 161 -1.45 3.29 -10.46
C LYS A 161 -0.59 2.03 -10.34
N VAL A 162 -0.62 1.40 -9.17
CA VAL A 162 0.07 0.13 -8.91
C VAL A 162 -0.85 -1.05 -9.23
N GLY A 163 -2.13 -0.94 -8.84
CA GLY A 163 -3.11 -1.99 -9.09
C GLY A 163 -4.43 -1.74 -8.35
N THR A 164 -5.35 -2.69 -8.51
CA THR A 164 -6.63 -2.70 -7.81
C THR A 164 -6.77 -4.03 -7.12
N PHE A 165 -6.84 -4.02 -5.78
CA PHE A 165 -7.16 -5.22 -5.03
C PHE A 165 -8.66 -5.47 -5.04
N VAL A 166 -9.04 -6.74 -5.15
CA VAL A 166 -10.43 -7.18 -4.99
C VAL A 166 -10.51 -7.96 -3.69
N TRP A 167 -11.28 -7.44 -2.75
CA TRP A 167 -11.43 -8.00 -1.41
C TRP A 167 -12.81 -8.60 -1.22
N ARG A 168 -12.84 -9.90 -0.91
CA ARG A 168 -14.07 -10.59 -0.55
C ARG A 168 -14.54 -10.18 0.85
N ARG A 169 -15.63 -9.43 0.92
CA ARG A 169 -16.17 -8.85 2.17
C ARG A 169 -17.24 -9.71 2.84
N ARG A 170 -17.86 -10.63 2.08
CA ARG A 170 -18.94 -11.53 2.53
C ARG A 170 -18.92 -12.84 1.72
N SER A 171 -19.65 -13.84 2.18
CA SER A 171 -19.74 -15.14 1.49
C SER A 171 -20.80 -15.20 0.40
N GLY A 172 -21.85 -14.36 0.50
CA GLY A 172 -23.02 -14.34 -0.37
C GLY A 172 -24.18 -13.55 0.26
N SER A 173 -25.14 -13.12 -0.55
CA SER A 173 -26.42 -12.53 -0.09
C SER A 173 -27.56 -13.55 -0.20
N ASN A 174 -28.40 -13.65 0.84
CA ASN A 174 -29.67 -14.40 0.78
C ASN A 174 -30.78 -13.58 0.09
N ASP A 175 -30.69 -12.26 0.16
CA ASP A 175 -31.53 -11.35 -0.62
C ASP A 175 -30.89 -11.21 -2.01
N VAL A 176 -31.27 -12.14 -2.89
CA VAL A 176 -30.74 -12.20 -4.26
C VAL A 176 -31.49 -11.17 -5.11
N PRO A 177 -30.78 -10.21 -5.75
CA PRO A 177 -31.42 -9.25 -6.63
C PRO A 177 -32.03 -9.94 -7.86
N PRO A 178 -32.99 -9.30 -8.57
CA PRO A 178 -33.61 -9.90 -9.77
C PRO A 178 -32.61 -10.32 -10.86
N SER A 179 -31.44 -9.69 -10.91
CA SER A 179 -30.34 -10.04 -11.81
C SER A 179 -29.63 -11.35 -11.47
N PHE A 180 -29.95 -11.96 -10.32
CA PHE A 180 -29.32 -13.18 -9.80
C PHE A 180 -27.79 -13.06 -9.61
N LEU A 181 -27.31 -11.84 -9.36
CA LEU A 181 -25.89 -11.53 -9.13
C LEU A 181 -25.67 -11.01 -7.70
N SER A 182 -24.93 -11.76 -6.88
CA SER A 182 -24.49 -11.30 -5.56
C SER A 182 -23.15 -10.57 -5.67
N VAL A 183 -23.10 -9.31 -5.23
CA VAL A 183 -21.85 -8.52 -5.17
C VAL A 183 -21.20 -8.70 -3.80
N ASP A 184 -20.26 -9.64 -3.74
CA ASP A 184 -19.65 -10.13 -2.49
C ASP A 184 -18.24 -9.59 -2.23
N HIS A 185 -17.79 -8.67 -3.08
CA HIS A 185 -16.49 -8.00 -2.96
C HIS A 185 -16.62 -6.49 -2.89
N GLU A 186 -15.55 -5.87 -2.45
CA GLU A 186 -15.23 -4.43 -2.53
C GLU A 186 -13.82 -4.29 -3.11
N TYR A 187 -13.43 -3.09 -3.49
CA TYR A 187 -12.13 -2.80 -4.07
C TYR A 187 -11.25 -2.04 -3.10
N VAL A 188 -9.94 -2.26 -3.18
CA VAL A 188 -8.93 -1.35 -2.61
C VAL A 188 -8.05 -0.87 -3.76
N LEU A 189 -8.21 0.39 -4.15
CA LEU A 189 -7.37 1.03 -5.15
C LEU A 189 -5.98 1.30 -4.56
N CYS A 190 -4.92 1.01 -5.31
CA CYS A 190 -3.54 1.22 -4.88
C CYS A 190 -2.81 2.14 -5.86
N TYR A 191 -2.44 3.32 -5.38
CA TYR A 191 -1.64 4.31 -6.09
C TYR A 191 -0.39 4.63 -5.27
N ALA A 192 0.75 4.77 -5.91
CA ALA A 192 2.00 5.03 -5.20
C ALA A 192 2.92 5.98 -5.96
N ARG A 193 3.89 6.54 -5.23
CA ARG A 193 5.02 7.23 -5.83
C ARG A 193 5.99 6.22 -6.47
N PRO A 194 6.81 6.63 -7.46
CA PRO A 194 7.65 5.69 -8.22
C PRO A 194 8.64 4.85 -7.40
N GLY A 195 9.04 5.30 -6.20
CA GLY A 195 9.96 4.57 -5.32
C GLY A 195 9.31 3.41 -4.54
N PHE A 196 7.99 3.28 -4.57
CA PHE A 196 7.28 2.30 -3.76
C PHE A 196 7.47 0.87 -4.26
N SER A 197 7.59 -0.06 -3.31
CA SER A 197 7.46 -1.49 -3.58
C SER A 197 6.89 -2.22 -2.36
N PHE A 198 6.08 -3.25 -2.60
CA PHE A 198 5.62 -4.13 -1.54
C PHE A 198 6.76 -4.97 -0.97
N ALA A 199 6.72 -5.24 0.33
CA ALA A 199 7.65 -6.17 1.00
C ALA A 199 7.67 -7.56 0.32
N GLY A 200 6.49 -8.02 -0.12
CA GLY A 200 6.30 -9.33 -0.72
C GLY A 200 6.20 -10.42 0.35
N LEU A 201 6.20 -11.67 -0.11
CA LEU A 201 6.09 -12.84 0.75
C LEU A 201 7.31 -13.74 0.59
N ASP A 202 7.88 -14.22 1.69
CA ASP A 202 9.11 -15.01 1.64
C ASP A 202 9.00 -16.25 0.75
N LYS A 203 10.05 -16.49 -0.03
CA LYS A 203 10.16 -17.72 -0.79
C LYS A 203 10.53 -18.86 0.13
N ASP A 204 9.76 -19.94 0.02
CA ASP A 204 10.18 -21.22 0.56
C ASP A 204 11.37 -21.77 -0.23
N LEU A 205 12.52 -21.81 0.44
CA LEU A 205 13.76 -22.34 -0.08
C LEU A 205 14.03 -23.78 0.40
N SER A 206 13.15 -24.39 1.20
CA SER A 206 13.33 -25.76 1.73
C SER A 206 13.37 -26.84 0.64
N GLY A 207 12.78 -26.55 -0.53
CA GLY A 207 12.77 -27.45 -1.68
C GLY A 207 14.11 -27.55 -2.44
N TYR A 208 15.09 -26.67 -2.15
CA TYR A 208 16.42 -26.75 -2.75
C TYR A 208 17.28 -27.73 -1.94
N ARG A 209 17.86 -28.73 -2.60
CA ARG A 209 18.65 -29.78 -1.95
C ARG A 209 20.01 -29.91 -2.64
N ASP A 210 21.02 -30.32 -1.89
CA ASP A 210 22.26 -30.80 -2.47
C ASP A 210 22.03 -32.24 -2.97
N LEU A 211 22.05 -32.40 -4.30
CA LEU A 211 21.76 -33.65 -4.99
C LEU A 211 22.94 -34.13 -5.84
N ASP A 212 24.04 -33.38 -5.88
CA ASP A 212 25.22 -33.62 -6.71
C ASP A 212 26.49 -33.61 -5.84
N PRO A 213 27.15 -34.76 -5.63
CA PRO A 213 28.39 -34.83 -4.86
C PRO A 213 29.45 -33.85 -5.40
N GLY A 214 29.91 -32.92 -4.56
CA GLY A 214 30.93 -31.93 -4.92
C GLY A 214 30.40 -30.58 -5.45
N ASN A 215 29.09 -30.39 -5.57
CA ASN A 215 28.49 -29.09 -5.90
C ASN A 215 27.95 -28.40 -4.63
N PRO A 216 28.55 -27.27 -4.19
CA PRO A 216 28.11 -26.60 -2.97
C PRO A 216 26.78 -25.82 -3.12
N ASP A 217 26.19 -25.72 -4.32
CA ASP A 217 24.97 -24.94 -4.56
C ASP A 217 23.71 -25.83 -4.67
N PRO A 218 22.81 -25.79 -3.66
CA PRO A 218 21.58 -26.57 -3.67
C PRO A 218 20.67 -26.20 -4.84
N TRP A 219 20.04 -27.20 -5.46
CA TRP A 219 19.13 -27.00 -6.58
C TRP A 219 17.81 -27.76 -6.41
N LYS A 220 16.82 -27.39 -7.22
CA LYS A 220 15.57 -28.16 -7.37
C LYS A 220 15.23 -28.40 -8.83
N ARG A 221 14.52 -29.49 -9.11
CA ARG A 221 14.07 -29.83 -10.47
C ARG A 221 13.05 -28.80 -10.94
N GLY A 222 13.30 -28.20 -12.11
CA GLY A 222 12.42 -27.31 -12.84
C GLY A 222 12.01 -27.88 -14.19
N ASP A 223 11.01 -27.24 -14.81
CA ASP A 223 10.55 -27.58 -16.16
C ASP A 223 11.58 -27.13 -17.21
N LEU A 224 11.93 -28.06 -18.11
CA LEU A 224 12.80 -27.84 -19.26
C LEU A 224 11.98 -27.54 -20.54
N SER A 225 10.66 -27.70 -20.48
CA SER A 225 9.70 -27.43 -21.55
C SER A 225 9.02 -26.06 -21.37
N LYS A 226 8.27 -25.64 -22.39
CA LYS A 226 7.36 -24.49 -22.30
C LYS A 226 6.05 -24.76 -23.03
N SER A 227 5.02 -23.99 -22.74
CA SER A 227 3.65 -24.19 -23.26
C SER A 227 3.49 -23.74 -24.71
N HIS A 228 4.11 -24.46 -25.64
CA HIS A 228 3.88 -24.34 -27.09
C HIS A 228 3.92 -25.74 -27.70
N ASP A 229 3.08 -25.97 -28.71
CA ASP A 229 3.15 -27.20 -29.50
C ASP A 229 4.28 -27.17 -30.55
N HIS A 230 4.51 -28.31 -31.20
CA HIS A 230 5.56 -28.50 -32.19
C HIS A 230 5.38 -27.62 -33.44
N ARG A 231 4.14 -27.29 -33.82
CA ARG A 231 3.85 -26.43 -34.98
C ARG A 231 4.13 -24.96 -34.67
N ALA A 232 3.75 -24.49 -33.49
CA ALA A 232 3.95 -23.11 -33.04
C ALA A 232 5.43 -22.80 -32.79
N ARG A 233 6.26 -23.80 -32.47
CA ARG A 233 7.70 -23.61 -32.28
C ARG A 233 8.52 -24.84 -32.72
N PRO A 234 8.75 -25.01 -34.04
CA PRO A 234 9.50 -26.16 -34.57
C PRO A 234 10.94 -26.22 -34.05
N ASN A 235 11.59 -25.07 -33.87
CA ASN A 235 12.97 -25.01 -33.35
C ASN A 235 13.13 -25.45 -31.88
N GLY A 236 12.03 -25.72 -31.17
CA GLY A 236 12.01 -26.31 -29.84
C GLY A 236 11.70 -27.82 -29.84
N PHE A 237 11.36 -28.39 -30.99
CA PHE A 237 10.90 -29.76 -31.14
C PHE A 237 12.00 -30.61 -31.77
N TYR A 238 12.94 -31.05 -30.95
CA TYR A 238 14.09 -31.84 -31.37
C TYR A 238 14.49 -32.86 -30.30
N PRO A 239 15.17 -33.96 -30.68
CA PRO A 239 15.62 -34.97 -29.73
C PRO A 239 16.79 -34.45 -28.88
N VAL A 240 16.74 -34.72 -27.58
CA VAL A 240 17.80 -34.31 -26.63
C VAL A 240 18.67 -35.51 -26.29
N HIS A 241 19.99 -35.35 -26.37
CA HIS A 241 20.97 -36.41 -26.08
C HIS A 241 21.56 -36.25 -24.67
N ASN A 242 21.56 -37.34 -23.91
CA ASN A 242 22.37 -37.49 -22.71
C ASN A 242 23.71 -38.13 -23.12
N PRO A 243 24.83 -37.38 -23.12
CA PRO A 243 26.13 -37.90 -23.54
C PRO A 243 26.76 -38.88 -22.53
N GLN A 244 26.35 -38.84 -21.25
CA GLN A 244 26.94 -39.72 -20.22
C GLN A 244 26.47 -41.16 -20.38
N ASP A 245 25.18 -41.33 -20.66
CA ASP A 245 24.57 -42.65 -20.83
C ASP A 245 24.32 -42.98 -22.30
N ASP A 246 24.62 -42.11 -23.26
CA ASP A 246 24.20 -42.29 -24.66
C ASP A 246 22.70 -42.65 -24.79
N VAL A 247 21.83 -41.79 -24.25
CA VAL A 247 20.36 -41.95 -24.30
C VAL A 247 19.72 -40.73 -24.94
N TRP A 248 18.73 -40.93 -25.78
CA TRP A 248 18.00 -39.89 -26.49
C TRP A 248 16.56 -39.76 -26.00
N TYR A 249 16.09 -38.52 -25.90
CA TYR A 249 14.79 -38.16 -25.34
C TYR A 249 13.95 -37.41 -26.36
N ALA A 250 12.73 -37.89 -26.59
CA ALA A 250 11.77 -37.24 -27.47
C ALA A 250 11.12 -36.01 -26.80
N PRO A 251 10.93 -34.89 -27.52
CA PRO A 251 10.20 -33.72 -27.03
C PRO A 251 8.70 -34.01 -26.91
N ASN A 252 8.02 -33.37 -25.95
CA ASN A 252 6.56 -33.42 -25.86
C ASN A 252 5.92 -32.59 -27.01
N PRO A 253 5.06 -33.17 -27.86
CA PRO A 253 4.42 -32.45 -28.98
C PRO A 253 3.55 -31.27 -28.56
N LYS A 254 3.02 -31.27 -27.34
CA LYS A 254 2.18 -30.18 -26.78
C LYS A 254 2.98 -29.20 -25.93
N ARG A 255 4.24 -29.52 -25.61
CA ARG A 255 5.16 -28.71 -24.79
C ARG A 255 6.61 -28.91 -25.23
N VAL A 256 7.03 -28.14 -26.22
CA VAL A 256 8.39 -28.22 -26.76
C VAL A 256 9.45 -27.74 -25.75
N TRP A 257 10.72 -28.04 -26.01
CA TRP A 257 11.84 -27.57 -25.18
C TRP A 257 11.88 -26.04 -25.12
N ALA A 258 12.21 -25.50 -23.94
CA ALA A 258 12.33 -24.06 -23.73
C ALA A 258 13.56 -23.46 -24.44
N PHE A 259 14.62 -24.24 -24.59
CA PHE A 259 15.90 -23.84 -25.17
C PHE A 259 16.00 -24.31 -26.63
N ALA A 260 16.72 -23.55 -27.47
CA ALA A 260 16.99 -23.95 -28.84
C ALA A 260 18.18 -24.90 -28.89
N SER A 261 18.18 -25.83 -29.84
CA SER A 261 19.37 -26.63 -30.17
C SER A 261 20.37 -25.77 -30.93
N GLU A 262 21.66 -25.98 -30.72
CA GLU A 262 22.76 -25.41 -31.52
C GLU A 262 22.55 -25.60 -33.02
N ARG A 263 21.88 -26.68 -33.44
CA ARG A 263 21.55 -26.99 -34.85
C ARG A 263 20.69 -25.93 -35.53
N PHE A 264 19.89 -25.20 -34.76
CA PHE A 264 19.01 -24.15 -35.27
C PHE A 264 19.57 -22.73 -35.10
N VAL A 265 20.76 -22.60 -34.49
CA VAL A 265 21.39 -21.31 -34.22
C VAL A 265 22.21 -20.88 -35.44
N LYS A 266 21.92 -19.70 -35.99
CA LYS A 266 22.69 -19.13 -37.10
C LYS A 266 24.02 -18.56 -36.58
N LYS A 267 25.09 -18.67 -37.37
CA LYS A 267 26.41 -18.11 -37.03
C LYS A 267 26.29 -16.60 -36.75
N GLY A 268 26.71 -16.16 -35.56
CA GLY A 268 26.64 -14.75 -35.13
C GLY A 268 25.29 -14.32 -34.52
N GLN A 269 24.31 -15.22 -34.42
CA GLN A 269 23.03 -14.91 -33.77
C GLN A 269 23.22 -14.70 -32.26
N LYS A 270 22.87 -13.50 -31.77
CA LYS A 270 22.81 -13.23 -30.33
C LYS A 270 21.62 -13.97 -29.72
N LEU A 271 21.90 -14.90 -28.81
CA LEU A 271 20.88 -15.62 -28.07
C LEU A 271 20.55 -14.89 -26.75
N ARG A 272 19.27 -14.91 -26.36
CA ARG A 272 18.83 -14.40 -25.04
C ARG A 272 19.13 -15.38 -23.90
N ARG A 273 19.37 -16.65 -24.22
CA ARG A 273 19.65 -17.77 -23.29
C ARG A 273 20.55 -18.79 -23.99
N GLU A 274 21.20 -19.61 -23.19
CA GLU A 274 22.06 -20.72 -23.59
C GLU A 274 21.30 -21.75 -24.44
N THR A 275 22.03 -22.50 -25.26
CA THR A 275 21.48 -23.63 -26.03
C THR A 275 21.28 -24.86 -25.15
N MET A 276 20.44 -25.81 -25.58
CA MET A 276 20.26 -27.06 -24.83
C MET A 276 21.58 -27.81 -24.64
N GLU A 277 22.40 -27.90 -25.66
CA GLU A 277 23.70 -28.57 -25.62
C GLU A 277 24.69 -27.85 -24.70
N GLN A 278 24.65 -26.51 -24.64
CA GLN A 278 25.42 -25.75 -23.66
C GLN A 278 24.95 -26.05 -22.23
N LEU A 279 23.64 -26.06 -21.98
CA LEU A 279 23.09 -26.39 -20.65
C LEU A 279 23.46 -27.82 -20.22
N ILE A 280 23.50 -28.77 -21.14
CA ILE A 280 23.94 -30.15 -20.87
C ILE A 280 25.42 -30.17 -20.47
N ARG A 281 26.29 -29.47 -21.22
CA ARG A 281 27.72 -29.36 -20.90
C ARG A 281 27.98 -28.71 -19.55
N GLU A 282 27.18 -27.70 -19.20
CA GLU A 282 27.23 -27.01 -17.90
C GLU A 282 26.58 -27.81 -16.76
N GLY A 283 26.06 -29.02 -17.03
CA GLY A 283 25.41 -29.85 -16.01
C GLY A 283 24.08 -29.29 -15.49
N ARG A 284 23.44 -28.38 -16.24
CA ARG A 284 22.16 -27.73 -15.92
C ARG A 284 20.94 -28.55 -16.32
N VAL A 285 21.11 -29.63 -17.08
CA VAL A 285 20.06 -30.59 -17.43
C VAL A 285 20.15 -31.83 -16.54
N ILE A 286 19.00 -32.28 -16.04
CA ILE A 286 18.89 -33.48 -15.22
C ILE A 286 18.27 -34.56 -16.08
N PHE A 287 18.99 -35.67 -16.28
CA PHE A 287 18.44 -36.84 -16.94
C PHE A 287 17.83 -37.82 -15.92
N PRO A 288 16.78 -38.56 -16.28
CA PRO A 288 16.21 -39.62 -15.44
C PRO A 288 17.26 -40.66 -15.01
N ARG A 289 17.36 -40.95 -13.70
CA ARG A 289 18.23 -42.03 -13.17
C ARG A 289 17.54 -43.38 -13.33
N ARG A 290 18.28 -44.40 -13.76
CA ARG A 290 17.76 -45.78 -13.99
C ARG A 290 16.55 -45.80 -14.94
N ASP A 291 16.63 -45.02 -16.01
CA ASP A 291 15.55 -44.92 -16.98
C ASP A 291 15.31 -46.25 -17.71
N ARG A 292 14.06 -46.51 -18.09
CA ARG A 292 13.76 -47.57 -19.05
C ARG A 292 14.24 -47.09 -20.42
N THR A 293 14.98 -47.94 -21.12
CA THR A 293 15.45 -47.63 -22.48
C THR A 293 14.99 -48.68 -23.50
N ALA A 294 14.77 -48.26 -24.73
CA ALA A 294 14.53 -49.15 -25.87
C ALA A 294 15.33 -48.70 -27.09
N CYS A 295 15.64 -49.62 -28.00
CA CYS A 295 16.27 -49.32 -29.28
C CYS A 295 15.49 -50.04 -30.38
N TYR A 296 15.30 -49.36 -31.52
CA TYR A 296 14.57 -49.90 -32.67
C TYR A 296 15.50 -49.79 -33.87
N ALA A 297 15.81 -50.93 -34.49
CA ALA A 297 16.80 -51.01 -35.57
C ALA A 297 16.25 -50.44 -36.87
N THR A 298 14.94 -50.54 -37.08
CA THR A 298 14.26 -50.08 -38.28
C THR A 298 13.12 -49.11 -37.98
N LEU A 299 12.76 -48.30 -38.98
CA LEU A 299 11.59 -47.41 -38.88
C LEU A 299 10.28 -48.20 -38.71
N ALA A 300 10.19 -49.38 -39.33
CA ALA A 300 9.03 -50.26 -39.22
C ALA A 300 8.85 -50.76 -37.77
N GLU A 301 9.95 -51.19 -37.12
CA GLU A 301 9.93 -51.57 -35.70
C GLU A 301 9.50 -50.42 -34.80
N LEU A 302 10.01 -49.21 -35.04
CA LEU A 302 9.65 -48.04 -34.25
C LEU A 302 8.16 -47.69 -34.40
N ARG A 303 7.63 -47.71 -35.63
CA ARG A 303 6.20 -47.44 -35.90
C ARG A 303 5.30 -48.47 -35.21
N ALA A 304 5.61 -49.76 -35.35
CA ALA A 304 4.87 -50.84 -34.70
C ALA A 304 4.90 -50.70 -33.17
N ALA A 305 6.04 -50.29 -32.59
CA ALA A 305 6.15 -50.05 -31.17
C ALA A 305 5.33 -48.83 -30.70
N ILE A 306 5.23 -47.77 -31.50
CA ILE A 306 4.37 -46.62 -31.21
C ILE A 306 2.89 -47.04 -31.21
N GLU A 307 2.46 -47.77 -32.24
CA GLU A 307 1.09 -48.27 -32.38
C GLU A 307 0.71 -49.21 -31.22
N ALA A 308 1.65 -50.05 -30.78
CA ALA A 308 1.47 -50.96 -29.64
C ALA A 308 1.57 -50.27 -28.26
N GLY A 309 1.85 -48.96 -28.20
CA GLY A 309 2.07 -48.23 -26.94
C GLY A 309 3.33 -48.66 -26.18
N GLN A 310 4.28 -49.28 -26.89
CA GLN A 310 5.53 -49.81 -26.36
C GLN A 310 6.73 -48.89 -26.64
N ALA A 311 6.55 -47.75 -27.31
CA ALA A 311 7.58 -46.73 -27.52
C ALA A 311 7.57 -45.67 -26.40
N PRO A 312 8.64 -44.85 -26.26
CA PRO A 312 8.60 -43.67 -25.41
C PRO A 312 7.37 -42.81 -25.65
N HIS A 313 6.71 -42.37 -24.56
CA HIS A 313 5.35 -41.80 -24.57
C HIS A 313 5.15 -40.59 -25.51
N PHE A 314 6.21 -39.81 -25.76
CA PHE A 314 6.12 -38.62 -26.62
C PHE A 314 6.35 -38.89 -28.11
N LEU A 315 6.69 -40.13 -28.49
CA LEU A 315 6.70 -40.54 -29.89
C LEU A 315 5.28 -40.97 -30.29
N GLN A 316 4.71 -40.25 -31.24
CA GLN A 316 3.32 -40.43 -31.69
C GLN A 316 3.28 -40.35 -33.23
N LEU A 317 2.34 -41.09 -33.81
CA LEU A 317 1.98 -40.99 -35.24
C LEU A 317 0.89 -39.92 -35.42
N GLY A 318 0.75 -39.40 -36.64
CA GLY A 318 -0.22 -38.38 -37.02
C GLY A 318 0.13 -36.97 -36.53
N LEU A 319 1.41 -36.70 -36.20
CA LEU A 319 1.84 -35.38 -35.75
C LEU A 319 2.03 -34.37 -36.89
N PHE A 320 2.31 -34.86 -38.09
CA PHE A 320 2.63 -34.07 -39.27
C PHE A 320 1.60 -34.28 -40.37
N ASP A 321 1.48 -33.30 -41.27
CA ASP A 321 0.45 -33.32 -42.31
C ASP A 321 0.88 -34.22 -43.48
N THR A 322 2.19 -34.44 -43.65
CA THR A 322 2.76 -35.28 -44.71
C THR A 322 3.48 -36.53 -44.16
N PRO A 323 3.36 -37.70 -44.83
CA PRO A 323 4.11 -38.90 -44.47
C PRO A 323 5.63 -38.71 -44.51
N GLU A 324 6.13 -37.82 -45.37
CA GLU A 324 7.54 -37.49 -45.52
C GLU A 324 8.09 -36.78 -44.28
N GLU A 325 7.37 -35.79 -43.75
CA GLU A 325 7.74 -35.08 -42.51
C GLU A 325 7.74 -36.00 -41.30
N GLU A 326 6.73 -36.87 -41.19
CA GLU A 326 6.66 -37.85 -40.11
C GLU A 326 7.81 -38.85 -40.19
N THR A 327 8.14 -39.31 -41.40
CA THR A 327 9.28 -40.19 -41.65
C THR A 327 10.60 -39.50 -41.32
N ALA A 328 10.76 -38.23 -41.68
CA ALA A 328 11.93 -37.41 -41.34
C ALA A 328 12.06 -37.16 -39.83
N TYR A 329 10.94 -37.06 -39.11
CA TYR A 329 10.93 -36.94 -37.65
C TYR A 329 11.33 -38.27 -36.97
N LEU A 330 10.64 -39.36 -37.30
CA LEU A 330 10.85 -40.67 -36.66
C LEU A 330 12.22 -41.27 -36.97
N SER A 331 12.74 -41.05 -38.18
CA SER A 331 14.09 -41.51 -38.57
C SER A 331 15.21 -40.97 -37.68
N GLN A 332 14.99 -39.85 -36.98
CA GLN A 332 15.97 -39.31 -36.02
C GLN A 332 16.15 -40.21 -34.79
N TYR A 333 15.26 -41.17 -34.55
CA TYR A 333 15.28 -42.05 -33.37
C TYR A 333 15.69 -43.49 -33.71
N VAL A 334 15.71 -43.86 -35.00
CA VAL A 334 16.09 -45.20 -35.45
C VAL A 334 17.57 -45.45 -35.15
N GLY A 335 17.87 -46.64 -34.60
CA GLY A 335 19.22 -47.04 -34.19
C GLY A 335 19.74 -46.33 -32.94
N ARG A 336 18.93 -45.51 -32.27
CA ARG A 336 19.31 -44.81 -31.02
C ARG A 336 18.68 -45.46 -29.81
N ARG A 337 19.38 -45.40 -28.68
CA ARG A 337 18.86 -45.80 -27.38
C ARG A 337 17.95 -44.71 -26.83
N LEU A 338 16.65 -44.99 -26.70
CA LEU A 338 15.62 -44.03 -26.36
C LEU A 338 15.17 -44.17 -24.90
N GLY A 339 15.16 -43.07 -24.16
CA GLY A 339 14.67 -43.01 -22.77
C GLY A 339 13.18 -42.73 -22.69
N TYR A 340 12.51 -43.25 -21.67
CA TYR A 340 11.07 -43.07 -21.45
C TYR A 340 10.78 -41.91 -20.50
N GLY A 341 11.73 -41.56 -19.63
CA GLY A 341 11.59 -40.44 -18.72
C GLY A 341 11.71 -39.08 -19.42
N THR A 342 11.55 -38.02 -18.62
CA THR A 342 11.61 -36.64 -19.12
C THR A 342 12.79 -35.89 -18.50
N PRO A 343 13.74 -35.37 -19.30
CA PRO A 343 14.78 -34.48 -18.81
C PRO A 343 14.20 -33.25 -18.09
N GLY A 344 14.87 -32.82 -17.02
CA GLY A 344 14.50 -31.64 -16.23
C GLY A 344 15.58 -30.57 -16.26
N TYR A 345 15.26 -29.39 -15.73
CA TYR A 345 16.20 -28.26 -15.61
C TYR A 345 16.64 -28.09 -14.14
N LYS A 346 17.93 -27.91 -13.85
CA LYS A 346 18.40 -27.55 -12.51
C LYS A 346 18.15 -26.08 -12.26
N ARG A 347 17.36 -25.75 -11.23
CA ARG A 347 17.22 -24.38 -10.73
C ARG A 347 18.05 -24.25 -9.47
N PHE A 348 19.13 -23.49 -9.54
CA PHE A 348 20.04 -23.27 -8.41
C PHE A 348 19.48 -22.25 -7.42
N ARG A 349 19.85 -22.40 -6.13
CA ARG A 349 19.43 -21.48 -5.07
C ARG A 349 20.10 -20.12 -5.23
N SER A 350 21.37 -20.10 -5.65
CA SER A 350 22.12 -18.86 -5.93
C SER A 350 21.47 -17.97 -7.00
N GLU A 351 20.69 -18.54 -7.91
CA GLU A 351 20.03 -17.82 -9.01
C GLU A 351 18.72 -17.14 -8.59
N VAL A 352 18.30 -17.28 -7.33
CA VAL A 352 17.11 -16.64 -6.78
C VAL A 352 17.36 -15.13 -6.64
N LYS A 353 16.99 -14.36 -7.67
CA LYS A 353 17.21 -12.89 -7.74
C LYS A 353 16.53 -12.06 -6.65
N ARG A 354 15.46 -12.57 -6.04
CA ARG A 354 14.74 -11.89 -4.94
C ARG A 354 14.34 -12.91 -3.89
N PRO A 355 14.53 -12.64 -2.60
CA PRO A 355 14.12 -13.55 -1.53
C PRO A 355 12.59 -13.64 -1.41
N SER A 356 11.87 -12.60 -1.82
CA SER A 356 10.40 -12.56 -1.77
C SER A 356 9.72 -12.83 -3.12
N LYS A 357 8.47 -13.28 -3.04
CA LYS A 357 7.49 -13.40 -4.12
C LYS A 357 6.63 -12.14 -4.17
N PRO A 358 6.14 -11.75 -5.35
CA PRO A 358 5.13 -10.69 -5.45
C PRO A 358 3.83 -11.12 -4.77
N ILE A 359 3.05 -10.14 -4.33
CA ILE A 359 1.69 -10.34 -3.82
C ILE A 359 0.67 -10.36 -4.96
N SER A 360 -0.45 -11.02 -4.75
CA SER A 360 -1.61 -11.04 -5.64
C SER A 360 -2.52 -9.84 -5.36
N SER A 361 -3.23 -9.38 -6.38
CA SER A 361 -4.31 -8.40 -6.23
C SER A 361 -5.61 -9.01 -5.67
N TRP A 362 -5.66 -10.33 -5.44
CA TRP A 362 -6.80 -10.98 -4.84
C TRP A 362 -6.64 -11.06 -3.32
N ILE A 363 -7.68 -10.69 -2.56
CA ILE A 363 -7.72 -10.80 -1.10
C ILE A 363 -8.86 -11.75 -0.72
N VAL A 364 -8.50 -12.91 -0.16
CA VAL A 364 -9.45 -13.98 0.21
C VAL A 364 -9.81 -13.96 1.68
N GLY A 365 -10.90 -14.64 2.03
CA GLY A 365 -11.33 -14.80 3.41
C GLY A 365 -10.33 -15.64 4.21
N LEU A 366 -10.14 -15.33 5.50
CA LEU A 366 -9.29 -16.11 6.41
C LEU A 366 -9.62 -17.61 6.45
N LYS A 367 -10.89 -17.97 6.21
CA LYS A 367 -11.41 -19.34 6.26
C LYS A 367 -11.51 -20.03 4.89
N ASP A 368 -11.13 -19.35 3.81
CA ASP A 368 -11.20 -19.95 2.49
C ASP A 368 -10.08 -21.01 2.35
N GLU A 369 -10.48 -22.25 2.11
CA GLU A 369 -9.56 -23.36 1.79
C GLU A 369 -9.06 -23.18 0.36
N ASP A 370 -7.93 -22.50 0.21
CA ASP A 370 -7.21 -22.53 -1.06
C ASP A 370 -6.62 -23.94 -1.22
N GLY A 371 -7.27 -24.79 -2.02
CA GLY A 371 -6.73 -26.10 -2.44
C GLY A 371 -5.40 -26.01 -3.22
N ALA A 372 -4.90 -24.79 -3.45
CA ALA A 372 -3.58 -24.51 -3.99
C ALA A 372 -2.71 -23.85 -2.91
N GLN A 373 -1.44 -24.25 -2.87
CA GLN A 373 -0.34 -23.67 -2.09
C GLN A 373 -0.03 -22.19 -2.48
N ASN A 374 -1.04 -21.33 -2.60
CA ASN A 374 -0.95 -20.00 -3.18
C ASN A 374 -0.43 -18.98 -2.15
N ARG A 375 0.86 -19.11 -1.82
CA ARG A 375 1.63 -18.27 -0.88
C ARG A 375 1.86 -16.83 -1.38
N THR A 376 0.99 -16.32 -2.25
CA THR A 376 1.04 -14.96 -2.81
C THR A 376 -0.23 -14.16 -2.54
N VAL A 377 -1.32 -14.80 -2.09
CA VAL A 377 -2.63 -14.19 -1.89
C VAL A 377 -2.71 -13.61 -0.47
N LEU A 378 -3.14 -12.35 -0.34
CA LEU A 378 -3.36 -11.75 0.97
C LEU A 378 -4.65 -12.30 1.58
N ARG A 379 -4.67 -12.43 2.91
CA ARG A 379 -5.83 -12.94 3.64
C ARG A 379 -6.38 -11.88 4.56
N SER A 380 -7.69 -11.80 4.61
CA SER A 380 -8.42 -10.82 5.41
C SER A 380 -9.71 -11.43 5.93
N GLY A 381 -10.19 -10.94 7.06
CA GLY A 381 -11.53 -11.24 7.52
C GLY A 381 -12.60 -10.62 6.63
N LEU A 382 -13.83 -10.99 6.96
CA LEU A 382 -15.04 -10.42 6.37
C LEU A 382 -15.51 -9.22 7.22
N ASN A 383 -16.47 -8.44 6.73
CA ASN A 383 -17.05 -7.30 7.46
C ASN A 383 -17.44 -7.63 8.92
N ALA A 384 -17.87 -8.87 9.18
CA ALA A 384 -18.26 -9.33 10.51
C ALA A 384 -17.11 -9.28 11.54
N GLU A 385 -15.85 -9.42 11.12
CA GLU A 385 -14.69 -9.34 12.02
C GLU A 385 -14.62 -7.97 12.69
N GLY A 386 -14.66 -6.89 11.90
CA GLY A 386 -14.60 -5.53 12.40
C GLY A 386 -15.74 -5.21 13.36
N THR A 387 -16.98 -5.56 12.98
CA THR A 387 -18.18 -5.28 13.79
C THR A 387 -18.14 -6.01 15.13
N THR A 388 -17.73 -7.28 15.10
CA THR A 388 -17.63 -8.11 16.31
C THR A 388 -16.57 -7.56 17.26
N LEU A 389 -15.38 -7.27 16.73
CA LEU A 389 -14.26 -6.73 17.51
C LEU A 389 -14.64 -5.38 18.14
N LEU A 390 -15.21 -4.45 17.37
CA LEU A 390 -15.58 -3.14 17.88
C LEU A 390 -16.67 -3.22 18.96
N GLY A 391 -17.72 -4.01 18.72
CA GLY A 391 -18.81 -4.19 19.70
C GLY A 391 -18.33 -4.82 21.01
N GLN A 392 -17.37 -5.75 20.93
CA GLN A 392 -16.74 -6.34 22.12
C GLN A 392 -15.86 -5.33 22.85
N MET A 393 -15.01 -4.59 22.13
CA MET A 393 -14.12 -3.60 22.72
C MET A 393 -14.90 -2.53 23.46
N LEU A 394 -15.95 -1.96 22.87
CA LEU A 394 -16.71 -0.85 23.45
C LEU A 394 -17.76 -1.28 24.49
N GLN A 395 -17.97 -2.60 24.67
CA GLN A 395 -18.94 -3.20 25.60
C GLN A 395 -20.38 -2.69 25.45
N THR A 396 -20.70 -2.11 24.29
CA THR A 396 -22.00 -1.52 24.01
C THR A 396 -22.70 -2.38 22.97
N ALA A 397 -23.85 -2.94 23.34
CA ALA A 397 -24.76 -3.53 22.37
C ALA A 397 -25.36 -2.39 21.54
N GLY A 398 -24.79 -2.12 20.37
CA GLY A 398 -25.28 -1.08 19.46
C GLY A 398 -24.57 0.27 19.54
N VAL A 399 -23.23 0.29 19.60
CA VAL A 399 -22.50 1.50 19.17
C VAL A 399 -22.98 1.83 17.77
N GLY A 400 -23.54 3.03 17.57
CA GLY A 400 -24.11 3.50 16.30
C GLY A 400 -23.10 3.66 15.16
N PHE A 401 -22.01 2.89 15.16
CA PHE A 401 -21.05 2.84 14.07
C PHE A 401 -21.32 1.63 13.19
N SER A 402 -21.73 1.92 11.96
CA SER A 402 -22.04 0.89 10.98
C SER A 402 -20.79 0.62 10.12
N TYR A 403 -20.33 -0.63 10.09
CA TYR A 403 -19.35 -1.17 9.12
C TYR A 403 -17.85 -0.82 9.30
N PRO A 404 -17.24 -1.08 10.48
CA PRO A 404 -15.78 -1.02 10.60
C PRO A 404 -15.08 -2.03 9.68
N LYS A 405 -14.01 -1.60 9.00
CA LYS A 405 -13.15 -2.49 8.23
C LYS A 405 -12.46 -3.53 9.15
N PRO A 406 -12.22 -4.77 8.67
CA PRO A 406 -11.53 -5.79 9.46
C PRO A 406 -10.12 -5.35 9.86
N LEU A 407 -9.69 -5.72 11.07
CA LEU A 407 -8.34 -5.40 11.54
C LEU A 407 -7.29 -6.10 10.67
N SER A 408 -7.53 -7.37 10.36
CA SER A 408 -6.67 -8.19 9.51
C SER A 408 -6.43 -7.61 8.10
N LEU A 409 -7.44 -6.95 7.50
CA LEU A 409 -7.30 -6.28 6.20
C LEU A 409 -6.24 -5.18 6.27
N ILE A 410 -6.43 -4.27 7.23
CA ILE A 410 -5.63 -3.05 7.37
C ILE A 410 -4.21 -3.41 7.80
N GLN A 411 -4.09 -4.31 8.78
CA GLN A 411 -2.81 -4.82 9.26
C GLN A 411 -1.99 -5.44 8.12
N THR A 412 -2.61 -6.27 7.28
CA THR A 412 -1.92 -6.91 6.15
C THR A 412 -1.46 -5.90 5.10
N LEU A 413 -2.26 -4.89 4.78
CA LEU A 413 -1.89 -3.84 3.83
C LEU A 413 -0.73 -2.98 4.37
N ILE A 414 -0.81 -2.56 5.63
CA ILE A 414 0.25 -1.74 6.27
C ILE A 414 1.55 -2.53 6.38
N ALA A 415 1.51 -3.80 6.78
CA ALA A 415 2.69 -4.67 6.86
C ALA A 415 3.40 -4.81 5.50
N GLN A 416 2.65 -4.84 4.40
CA GLN A 416 3.22 -4.92 3.06
C GLN A 416 3.75 -3.57 2.55
N ALA A 417 3.32 -2.46 3.13
CA ALA A 417 3.59 -1.12 2.64
C ALA A 417 4.58 -0.31 3.48
N THR A 418 4.90 -0.75 4.71
CA THR A 418 5.65 0.06 5.69
C THR A 418 6.78 -0.72 6.36
N GLY A 419 7.89 -0.03 6.62
CA GLY A 419 8.94 -0.45 7.54
C GLY A 419 8.66 -0.04 8.99
N PRO A 420 9.58 -0.35 9.92
CA PRO A 420 9.37 -0.21 11.36
C PRO A 420 9.23 1.23 11.84
N ASP A 421 9.77 2.23 11.14
CA ASP A 421 9.79 3.63 11.61
C ASP A 421 8.90 4.56 10.77
N ASP A 422 8.03 3.98 9.94
CA ASP A 422 7.20 4.69 8.98
C ASP A 422 5.93 5.26 9.61
N THR A 423 5.42 6.35 9.03
CA THR A 423 4.17 7.00 9.45
C THR A 423 3.00 6.61 8.55
N VAL A 424 1.89 6.18 9.18
CA VAL A 424 0.63 5.83 8.53
C VAL A 424 -0.43 6.90 8.78
N LEU A 425 -1.08 7.39 7.74
CA LEU A 425 -2.16 8.38 7.83
C LEU A 425 -3.50 7.77 7.39
N ASP A 426 -4.54 8.05 8.15
CA ASP A 426 -5.93 7.78 7.77
C ASP A 426 -6.80 8.98 8.11
N PHE A 427 -7.18 9.73 7.08
CA PHE A 427 -8.01 10.92 7.22
C PHE A 427 -9.51 10.66 7.00
N PHE A 428 -9.90 9.38 7.01
CA PHE A 428 -11.28 8.89 7.09
C PHE A 428 -11.36 7.80 8.16
N ALA A 429 -10.82 8.09 9.35
CA ALA A 429 -10.49 7.05 10.32
C ALA A 429 -11.69 6.26 10.84
N GLY A 430 -12.87 6.88 10.88
CA GLY A 430 -14.12 6.22 11.27
C GLY A 430 -14.02 5.57 12.65
N SER A 431 -13.85 4.25 12.69
CA SER A 431 -13.70 3.54 13.97
C SER A 431 -12.28 3.52 14.54
N GLY A 432 -11.26 3.92 13.79
CA GLY A 432 -9.86 3.86 14.21
C GLY A 432 -9.19 2.50 14.00
N THR A 433 -9.65 1.70 13.02
CA THR A 433 -9.03 0.40 12.68
C THR A 433 -7.56 0.56 12.29
N THR A 434 -7.21 1.62 11.57
CA THR A 434 -5.84 1.89 11.12
C THR A 434 -4.84 2.03 12.27
N ALA A 435 -5.16 2.82 13.30
CA ALA A 435 -4.30 2.94 14.47
C ALA A 435 -4.17 1.61 15.23
N HIS A 436 -5.26 0.86 15.38
CA HIS A 436 -5.21 -0.46 16.00
C HIS A 436 -4.28 -1.41 15.21
N ALA A 437 -4.33 -1.39 13.88
CA ALA A 437 -3.44 -2.19 13.05
C ALA A 437 -1.96 -1.79 13.23
N VAL A 438 -1.66 -0.49 13.31
CA VAL A 438 -0.29 0.00 13.57
C VAL A 438 0.22 -0.45 14.94
N LEU A 439 -0.60 -0.32 15.98
CA LEU A 439 -0.26 -0.79 17.34
C LEU A 439 -0.02 -2.31 17.38
N ALA A 440 -0.85 -3.08 16.67
CA ALA A 440 -0.69 -4.53 16.57
C ALA A 440 0.63 -4.91 15.90
N LEU A 441 0.99 -4.26 14.79
CA LEU A 441 2.27 -4.48 14.12
C LEU A 441 3.46 -4.10 15.00
N ASN A 442 3.37 -2.99 15.74
CA ASN A 442 4.42 -2.60 16.68
C ASN A 442 4.61 -3.63 17.80
N ALA A 443 3.53 -4.24 18.28
CA ALA A 443 3.60 -5.30 19.30
C ALA A 443 4.15 -6.62 18.74
N GLU A 444 3.90 -6.93 17.46
CA GLU A 444 4.35 -8.16 16.80
C GLU A 444 5.81 -8.09 16.33
N GLU A 445 6.30 -6.90 15.97
CA GLU A 445 7.62 -6.69 15.35
C GLU A 445 8.59 -5.99 16.33
N PRO A 446 9.57 -6.72 16.92
CA PRO A 446 10.54 -6.12 17.82
C PRO A 446 11.32 -4.96 17.18
N GLY A 447 11.37 -3.82 17.87
CA GLY A 447 12.04 -2.61 17.38
C GLY A 447 11.21 -1.76 16.42
N SER A 448 9.94 -2.13 16.16
CA SER A 448 9.03 -1.30 15.39
C SER A 448 8.54 -0.10 16.19
N SER A 449 8.61 1.08 15.58
CA SER A 449 8.19 2.38 16.11
C SER A 449 7.22 3.11 15.15
N ARG A 450 6.43 2.34 14.37
CA ARG A 450 5.51 2.89 13.37
C ARG A 450 4.56 3.87 14.04
N ARG A 451 4.32 5.00 13.39
CA ARG A 451 3.46 6.07 13.89
C ARG A 451 2.14 6.08 13.14
N PHE A 452 1.06 6.49 13.79
CA PHE A 452 -0.21 6.75 13.14
C PHE A 452 -0.70 8.19 13.32
N ILE A 453 -1.38 8.69 12.29
CA ILE A 453 -2.15 9.93 12.32
C ILE A 453 -3.57 9.58 11.86
N LEU A 454 -4.54 9.77 12.73
CA LEU A 454 -5.96 9.61 12.40
C LEU A 454 -6.63 10.97 12.31
N VAL A 455 -7.50 11.14 11.33
CA VAL A 455 -8.46 12.25 11.30
C VAL A 455 -9.87 11.68 11.23
N SER A 456 -10.73 12.14 12.13
CA SER A 456 -12.12 11.71 12.22
C SER A 456 -13.01 12.90 12.53
N SER A 457 -14.10 13.05 11.78
CA SER A 457 -15.07 14.11 12.04
C SER A 457 -15.96 13.76 13.23
N THR A 458 -16.76 14.73 13.69
CA THR A 458 -17.76 14.51 14.75
C THR A 458 -18.98 13.75 14.22
N GLU A 459 -19.25 13.83 12.90
CA GLU A 459 -20.52 13.46 12.28
C GLU A 459 -21.76 14.11 12.93
N ALA A 460 -21.57 15.24 13.62
CA ALA A 460 -22.68 16.02 14.16
C ALA A 460 -23.55 16.53 13.00
N SER A 461 -24.85 16.40 13.14
CA SER A 461 -25.84 16.90 12.19
C SER A 461 -26.87 17.78 12.92
N PRO A 462 -27.70 18.55 12.21
CA PRO A 462 -28.80 19.28 12.84
C PRO A 462 -29.73 18.39 13.66
N GLN A 463 -29.87 17.10 13.29
CA GLN A 463 -30.68 16.12 13.99
C GLN A 463 -29.95 15.50 15.19
N GLU A 464 -28.63 15.36 15.12
CA GLU A 464 -27.78 14.80 16.18
C GLU A 464 -26.61 15.75 16.51
N PRO A 465 -26.86 16.96 17.04
CA PRO A 465 -25.83 17.99 17.20
C PRO A 465 -24.76 17.65 18.24
N HIS A 466 -25.06 16.70 19.14
CA HIS A 466 -24.14 16.24 20.18
C HIS A 466 -23.36 14.98 19.80
N LYS A 467 -23.59 14.43 18.60
CA LYS A 467 -22.85 13.26 18.12
C LYS A 467 -21.39 13.64 17.90
N ASN A 468 -20.49 12.80 18.40
CA ASN A 468 -19.05 12.97 18.21
C ASN A 468 -18.42 11.59 17.99
N LEU A 469 -18.38 11.17 16.72
CA LEU A 469 -17.85 9.87 16.33
C LEU A 469 -16.37 9.74 16.73
N CYS A 470 -15.56 10.76 16.47
CA CYS A 470 -14.14 10.76 16.82
C CYS A 470 -13.92 10.45 18.30
N ARG A 471 -14.64 11.12 19.20
CA ARG A 471 -14.47 10.92 20.64
C ARG A 471 -15.08 9.61 21.13
N SER A 472 -16.31 9.31 20.72
CA SER A 472 -17.07 8.18 21.28
C SER A 472 -16.66 6.82 20.71
N VAL A 473 -16.08 6.78 19.50
CA VAL A 473 -15.72 5.54 18.81
C VAL A 473 -14.23 5.49 18.49
N THR A 474 -13.70 6.45 17.74
CA THR A 474 -12.30 6.42 17.30
C THR A 474 -11.35 6.41 18.50
N ARG A 475 -11.44 7.43 19.36
CA ARG A 475 -10.60 7.59 20.54
C ARG A 475 -10.77 6.43 21.50
N GLU A 476 -12.01 6.01 21.79
CA GLU A 476 -12.28 4.90 22.70
C GLU A 476 -11.71 3.58 22.20
N ARG A 477 -11.84 3.27 20.91
CA ARG A 477 -11.25 2.05 20.33
C ARG A 477 -9.73 2.08 20.46
N VAL A 478 -9.08 3.19 20.09
CA VAL A 478 -7.63 3.29 20.11
C VAL A 478 -7.09 3.29 21.54
N GLY A 479 -7.72 4.03 22.45
CA GLY A 479 -7.37 4.02 23.88
C GLY A 479 -7.43 2.63 24.50
N ARG A 480 -8.50 1.86 24.22
CA ARG A 480 -8.61 0.46 24.63
C ARG A 480 -7.59 -0.45 23.94
N GLY A 481 -7.21 -0.16 22.70
CA GLY A 481 -6.10 -0.85 22.03
C GLY A 481 -4.77 -0.66 22.75
N VAL A 482 -4.49 0.57 23.21
CA VAL A 482 -3.28 0.91 23.96
C VAL A 482 -3.29 0.28 25.36
N GLN A 483 -4.39 0.44 26.10
CA GLN A 483 -4.47 0.11 27.54
C GLN A 483 -4.93 -1.32 27.83
N GLY A 484 -5.56 -1.99 26.87
CA GLY A 484 -6.22 -3.28 27.06
C GLY A 484 -7.73 -3.15 27.25
N TYR A 485 -8.44 -4.27 27.14
CA TYR A 485 -9.90 -4.31 27.24
C TYR A 485 -10.42 -5.68 27.65
N LEU A 486 -11.67 -5.73 28.12
CA LEU A 486 -12.37 -6.97 28.39
C LEU A 486 -13.11 -7.49 27.15
N TYR A 487 -12.87 -8.75 26.82
CA TYR A 487 -13.48 -9.47 25.72
C TYR A 487 -14.49 -10.49 26.24
N ARG A 488 -15.75 -10.43 25.81
CA ARG A 488 -16.77 -11.40 26.24
C ARG A 488 -16.72 -12.67 25.39
N THR A 489 -16.44 -13.81 26.03
CA THR A 489 -16.55 -15.15 25.43
C THR A 489 -17.78 -15.89 25.98
N ARG A 490 -18.11 -17.06 25.39
CA ARG A 490 -19.12 -17.97 25.96
C ARG A 490 -18.76 -18.47 27.37
N SER A 491 -17.48 -18.46 27.72
CA SER A 491 -16.95 -18.92 29.01
C SER A 491 -16.77 -17.80 30.04
N GLY A 492 -17.15 -16.56 29.70
CA GLY A 492 -16.99 -15.38 30.55
C GLY A 492 -16.13 -14.28 29.93
N PRO A 493 -15.96 -13.14 30.62
CA PRO A 493 -15.05 -12.08 30.20
C PRO A 493 -13.60 -12.55 30.31
N VAL A 494 -12.81 -12.26 29.28
CA VAL A 494 -11.37 -12.51 29.18
C VAL A 494 -10.68 -11.16 29.06
N GLU A 495 -9.61 -10.95 29.82
CA GLU A 495 -8.80 -9.75 29.73
C GLU A 495 -7.85 -9.85 28.52
N VAL A 496 -7.90 -8.85 27.65
CA VAL A 496 -6.97 -8.69 26.54
C VAL A 496 -5.96 -7.63 26.95
N PRO A 497 -4.66 -7.97 27.04
CA PRO A 497 -3.64 -6.99 27.39
C PRO A 497 -3.55 -5.89 26.33
N GLY A 498 -3.20 -4.68 26.78
CA GLY A 498 -2.95 -3.56 25.89
C GLY A 498 -1.75 -3.81 24.98
N LEU A 499 -1.81 -3.26 23.78
CA LEU A 499 -0.72 -3.30 22.80
C LEU A 499 0.39 -2.30 23.11
N GLY A 500 0.18 -1.40 24.09
CA GLY A 500 1.09 -0.31 24.40
C GLY A 500 0.97 0.85 23.40
N GLY A 501 1.91 1.80 23.47
CA GLY A 501 1.90 3.03 22.68
C GLY A 501 1.18 4.19 23.36
N ASP A 502 0.91 5.23 22.59
CA ASP A 502 0.36 6.50 23.05
C ASP A 502 -0.47 7.17 21.95
N PHE A 503 -1.19 8.24 22.27
CA PHE A 503 -1.57 9.26 21.28
C PHE A 503 -1.92 10.60 21.94
N ALA A 504 -1.63 11.68 21.21
CA ALA A 504 -2.17 13.02 21.47
C ALA A 504 -3.53 13.18 20.79
N TYR A 505 -4.50 13.67 21.54
CA TYR A 505 -5.81 14.07 21.01
C TYR A 505 -5.81 15.55 20.66
N LEU A 506 -6.05 15.86 19.40
CA LEU A 506 -6.02 17.20 18.83
C LEU A 506 -7.39 17.55 18.26
N ARG A 507 -7.73 18.84 18.24
CA ARG A 507 -8.93 19.36 17.56
C ARG A 507 -8.53 20.32 16.46
N ALA A 508 -9.03 20.08 15.24
CA ALA A 508 -8.81 20.94 14.09
C ALA A 508 -9.94 21.97 13.94
N ALA A 509 -9.58 23.20 13.56
CA ALA A 509 -10.52 24.26 13.26
C ALA A 509 -10.08 25.08 12.03
N ALA A 510 -11.07 25.55 11.26
CA ALA A 510 -10.87 26.50 10.17
C ALA A 510 -10.65 27.91 10.73
N GLY A 511 -9.40 28.38 10.68
CA GLY A 511 -9.03 29.77 11.01
C GLY A 511 -8.47 29.99 12.42
N PRO A 512 -8.08 31.24 12.74
CA PRO A 512 -7.47 31.62 14.01
C PRO A 512 -8.56 31.69 15.09
N ALA A 513 -9.15 30.54 15.41
CA ALA A 513 -10.10 30.40 16.50
C ALA A 513 -9.35 30.45 17.83
N GLU A 514 -9.28 31.60 18.52
CA GLU A 514 -8.76 31.80 19.89
C GLU A 514 -7.38 31.18 20.24
N ALA A 515 -6.72 30.52 19.28
CA ALA A 515 -5.57 29.68 19.50
C ALA A 515 -4.31 30.54 19.48
N ASP A 516 -3.50 30.39 20.53
CA ASP A 516 -2.22 31.10 20.64
C ASP A 516 -1.33 30.77 19.42
N PRO A 517 -0.94 31.76 18.61
CA PRO A 517 -0.06 31.56 17.45
C PRO A 517 1.27 30.89 17.81
N HIS A 518 1.82 31.16 19.00
CA HIS A 518 3.02 30.49 19.49
C HIS A 518 2.76 29.02 19.82
N ALA A 519 1.55 28.66 20.29
CA ALA A 519 1.18 27.26 20.48
C ALA A 519 1.10 26.52 19.13
N GLN A 520 0.53 27.15 18.10
CA GLN A 520 0.47 26.58 16.75
C GLN A 520 1.87 26.37 16.15
N LEU A 521 2.75 27.36 16.30
CA LEU A 521 4.14 27.23 15.90
C LEU A 521 4.86 26.13 16.68
N TRP A 522 4.67 26.06 17.99
CA TRP A 522 5.30 25.04 18.82
C TRP A 522 4.88 23.63 18.39
N PHE A 523 3.59 23.38 18.15
CA PHE A 523 3.11 22.10 17.65
C PHE A 523 3.65 21.80 16.25
N ALA A 524 3.61 22.76 15.33
CA ALA A 524 4.09 22.56 13.97
C ALA A 524 5.58 22.25 13.90
N LEU A 525 6.41 22.94 14.69
CA LEU A 525 7.85 22.71 14.76
C LEU A 525 8.18 21.32 15.32
N GLN A 526 7.48 20.90 16.38
CA GLN A 526 7.64 19.57 16.96
C GLN A 526 7.28 18.45 15.99
N LEU A 527 6.12 18.53 15.35
CA LEU A 527 5.69 17.55 14.34
C LEU A 527 6.64 17.50 13.13
N ARG A 528 7.25 18.64 12.79
CA ARG A 528 8.22 18.72 11.70
C ARG A 528 9.58 18.09 12.06
N ASP A 529 10.08 18.26 13.28
CA ASP A 529 11.47 17.91 13.59
C ASP A 529 11.63 16.70 14.51
N LEU A 530 10.64 16.42 15.36
CA LEU A 530 10.65 15.34 16.35
C LEU A 530 9.58 14.27 16.07
N GLN A 531 8.47 14.65 15.42
CA GLN A 531 7.32 13.78 15.19
C GLN A 531 6.66 13.25 16.48
N ALA A 532 6.85 13.98 17.60
CA ALA A 532 6.17 13.75 18.87
C ALA A 532 5.78 15.10 19.49
N LEU A 533 4.79 15.11 20.39
CA LEU A 533 4.23 16.33 20.97
C LEU A 533 4.40 16.38 22.49
N VAL A 534 4.83 17.56 22.96
CA VAL A 534 4.63 18.05 24.31
C VAL A 534 3.78 19.32 24.30
N ASP A 535 3.11 19.58 25.42
CA ASP A 535 2.22 20.73 25.56
C ASP A 535 2.97 22.07 25.47
N TYR A 536 2.27 23.10 25.00
CA TYR A 536 2.77 24.46 24.97
C TYR A 536 2.59 25.11 26.35
N ARG A 537 3.62 25.81 26.84
CA ARG A 537 3.57 26.50 28.14
C ARG A 537 3.55 28.01 27.95
N PRO A 538 2.40 28.70 28.01
CA PRO A 538 2.31 30.15 27.72
C PRO A 538 3.21 31.04 28.59
N ALA A 539 3.48 30.61 29.83
CA ALA A 539 4.36 31.34 30.75
C ALA A 539 5.86 31.21 30.42
N CYS A 540 6.25 30.27 29.55
CA CYS A 540 7.63 29.98 29.22
C CYS A 540 8.01 30.64 27.89
N ALA A 541 9.00 31.53 27.90
CA ALA A 541 9.54 32.10 26.67
C ALA A 541 10.42 31.11 25.87
N LEU A 542 11.00 30.15 26.58
CA LEU A 542 11.79 29.06 26.02
C LEU A 542 11.00 27.75 26.11
N GLN A 543 10.34 27.36 25.02
CA GLN A 543 9.73 26.05 24.88
C GLN A 543 10.80 24.99 24.62
N GLN A 544 10.60 23.79 25.14
CA GLN A 544 11.63 22.75 25.14
C GLN A 544 11.00 21.37 24.95
N HIS A 545 11.58 20.55 24.08
CA HIS A 545 11.30 19.13 23.98
C HIS A 545 12.63 18.37 23.88
N TRP A 546 12.83 17.46 24.83
CA TRP A 546 14.03 16.62 24.93
C TRP A 546 13.66 15.20 24.50
N ALA A 547 14.21 14.73 23.38
CA ALA A 547 14.13 13.34 22.90
C ALA A 547 15.47 12.65 23.09
N ASP A 548 15.54 11.32 23.05
CA ASP A 548 16.75 10.57 23.40
C ASP A 548 17.98 10.95 22.55
N ASP A 549 17.79 11.21 21.26
CA ASP A 549 18.87 11.50 20.31
C ASP A 549 19.05 12.99 19.99
N ARG A 550 18.11 13.86 20.37
CA ARG A 550 18.11 15.29 20.02
C ARG A 550 17.20 16.13 20.92
N ALA A 551 17.34 17.44 20.87
CA ALA A 551 16.43 18.38 21.50
C ALA A 551 15.92 19.44 20.53
N LEU A 552 14.69 19.90 20.76
CA LEU A 552 14.07 21.00 20.04
C LEU A 552 13.72 22.11 21.03
N LEU A 553 14.23 23.31 20.77
CA LEU A 553 13.94 24.50 21.56
C LEU A 553 13.27 25.55 20.66
N TYR A 554 12.34 26.32 21.23
CA TYR A 554 11.68 27.41 20.54
C TYR A 554 11.59 28.64 21.43
N LEU A 555 12.08 29.78 20.92
CA LEU A 555 12.01 31.07 21.59
C LEU A 555 10.80 31.85 21.08
N THR A 556 9.83 32.09 21.95
CA THR A 556 8.67 32.94 21.63
C THR A 556 9.06 34.42 21.59
N ARG A 557 10.07 34.81 22.39
CA ARG A 557 10.67 36.14 22.45
C ARG A 557 12.16 36.06 22.75
N THR A 558 12.90 37.09 22.39
CA THR A 558 14.35 37.20 22.67
C THR A 558 14.61 38.35 23.64
N ASN A 559 15.19 38.03 24.80
CA ASN A 559 15.71 39.01 25.75
C ASN A 559 16.93 38.42 26.50
N PRO A 560 17.71 39.21 27.26
CA PRO A 560 18.91 38.72 27.93
C PRO A 560 18.68 37.53 28.89
N GLU A 561 17.57 37.52 29.63
CA GLU A 561 17.24 36.43 30.57
C GLU A 561 16.97 35.11 29.84
N VAL A 562 16.22 35.17 28.74
CA VAL A 562 15.89 33.99 27.90
C VAL A 562 17.14 33.47 27.19
N LEU A 563 18.03 34.36 26.74
CA LEU A 563 19.29 33.96 26.12
C LEU A 563 20.22 33.26 27.11
N GLU A 564 20.22 33.67 28.39
CA GLU A 564 21.01 33.02 29.42
C GLU A 564 20.43 31.63 29.79
N ASP A 565 19.11 31.51 29.96
CA ASP A 565 18.47 30.18 30.15
C ASP A 565 18.77 29.28 28.95
N LEU A 566 18.63 29.78 27.72
CA LEU A 566 18.98 29.02 26.51
C LEU A 566 20.43 28.53 26.57
N ARG A 567 21.39 29.41 26.86
CA ARG A 567 22.82 29.07 26.96
C ARG A 567 23.04 27.96 27.98
N GLN A 568 22.41 28.04 29.14
CA GLN A 568 22.50 27.00 30.15
C GLN A 568 21.97 25.66 29.63
N ARG A 569 20.78 25.65 29.00
CA ARG A 569 20.18 24.43 28.43
C ARG A 569 21.03 23.79 27.35
N VAL A 570 21.59 24.56 26.42
CA VAL A 570 22.41 23.98 25.35
C VAL A 570 23.74 23.43 25.86
N VAL A 571 24.36 24.03 26.88
CA VAL A 571 25.57 23.49 27.52
C VAL A 571 25.28 22.14 28.20
N GLU A 572 24.12 22.02 28.85
CA GLU A 572 23.72 20.81 29.59
C GLU A 572 23.16 19.70 28.69
N ALA A 573 22.82 20.00 27.43
CA ALA A 573 22.02 19.13 26.55
C ALA A 573 22.63 17.74 26.29
N GLY A 574 23.96 17.64 26.20
CA GLY A 574 24.68 16.40 25.89
C GLY A 574 24.27 15.70 24.58
N ARG A 575 23.50 16.37 23.72
CA ARG A 575 22.91 15.87 22.47
C ARG A 575 22.71 17.01 21.47
N PRO A 576 22.56 16.74 20.16
CA PRO A 576 22.23 17.76 19.18
C PRO A 576 20.98 18.58 19.56
N VAL A 577 21.07 19.91 19.47
CA VAL A 577 19.97 20.83 19.79
C VAL A 577 19.61 21.67 18.57
N THR A 578 18.34 21.68 18.18
CA THR A 578 17.79 22.62 17.21
C THR A 578 17.04 23.74 17.93
N VAL A 579 17.39 24.98 17.65
CA VAL A 579 16.76 26.17 18.25
C VAL A 579 16.02 26.96 17.18
N TYR A 580 14.70 27.08 17.30
CA TYR A 580 13.91 27.96 16.44
C TYR A 580 13.69 29.32 17.09
N THR A 581 13.84 30.38 16.30
CA THR A 581 13.68 31.77 16.76
C THR A 581 13.27 32.69 15.62
N TRP A 582 12.69 33.84 15.97
CA TRP A 582 12.46 34.96 15.06
C TRP A 582 13.74 35.75 14.74
N GLN A 583 14.76 35.67 15.59
CA GLN A 583 16.01 36.45 15.52
C GLN A 583 17.24 35.52 15.45
N ALA A 584 17.36 34.77 14.36
CA ALA A 584 18.36 33.71 14.22
C ALA A 584 19.81 34.21 14.35
N GLU A 585 20.14 35.39 13.83
CA GLU A 585 21.49 35.97 13.91
C GLU A 585 21.90 36.23 15.36
N GLN A 586 21.09 36.99 16.10
CA GLN A 586 21.35 37.32 17.52
C GLN A 586 21.46 36.07 18.40
N VAL A 587 20.58 35.08 18.20
CA VAL A 587 20.61 33.84 18.97
C VAL A 587 21.86 33.01 18.62
N THR A 588 22.26 32.97 17.34
CA THR A 588 23.47 32.24 16.91
C THR A 588 24.72 32.79 17.59
N GLU A 589 24.85 34.11 17.69
CA GLU A 589 25.96 34.75 18.40
C GLU A 589 25.96 34.42 19.90
N ALA A 590 24.78 34.31 20.52
CA ALA A 590 24.65 34.03 21.95
C ALA A 590 25.00 32.58 22.32
N VAL A 591 24.71 31.60 21.46
CA VAL A 591 24.82 30.15 21.77
C VAL A 591 25.66 29.35 20.77
N ALA A 592 26.69 29.96 20.19
CA ALA A 592 27.60 29.33 19.24
C ALA A 592 28.33 28.09 19.84
N GLN A 593 27.81 26.90 19.57
CA GLN A 593 28.36 25.60 19.96
C GLN A 593 28.20 24.60 18.81
N GLU A 594 29.12 23.62 18.69
CA GLU A 594 29.14 22.69 17.55
C GLU A 594 27.87 21.81 17.45
N HIS A 595 27.27 21.44 18.57
CA HIS A 595 26.05 20.61 18.61
C HIS A 595 24.75 21.41 18.55
N VAL A 596 24.81 22.74 18.39
CA VAL A 596 23.63 23.62 18.36
C VAL A 596 23.39 24.13 16.95
N THR A 597 22.19 23.88 16.42
CA THR A 597 21.73 24.43 15.14
C THR A 597 20.62 25.45 15.38
N VAL A 598 20.93 26.73 15.16
CA VAL A 598 19.93 27.81 15.22
C VAL A 598 19.25 27.96 13.87
N ARG A 599 17.92 28.06 13.87
CA ARG A 599 17.08 28.19 12.67
C ARG A 599 16.07 29.32 12.83
N ALA A 600 15.87 30.07 11.75
CA ALA A 600 14.72 30.95 11.65
C ALA A 600 13.43 30.13 11.56
N ILE A 601 12.31 30.71 12.01
CA ILE A 601 10.98 30.12 11.78
C ILE A 601 10.76 29.92 10.28
N PRO A 602 10.42 28.69 9.82
CA PRO A 602 10.18 28.39 8.41
C PRO A 602 9.16 29.35 7.79
N THR A 603 9.38 29.72 6.54
CA THR A 603 8.54 30.71 5.82
C THR A 603 7.08 30.28 5.80
N GLU A 604 6.79 29.00 5.54
CA GLU A 604 5.41 28.51 5.47
C GLU A 604 4.67 28.65 6.81
N LEU A 605 5.38 28.47 7.93
CA LEU A 605 4.83 28.63 9.27
C LEU A 605 4.69 30.10 9.67
N ARG A 606 5.63 30.94 9.21
CA ARG A 606 5.55 32.39 9.37
C ARG A 606 4.38 32.99 8.62
N ASP A 607 4.14 32.53 7.40
CA ASP A 607 3.02 32.99 6.58
C ASP A 607 1.69 32.52 7.18
N ALA A 608 1.65 31.30 7.75
CA ALA A 608 0.45 30.75 8.38
C ALA A 608 0.10 31.39 9.74
N PHE A 609 1.10 31.63 10.60
CA PHE A 609 0.86 32.00 12.01
C PHE A 609 1.62 33.26 12.48
N GLY A 610 2.59 33.74 11.71
CA GLY A 610 3.52 34.78 12.15
C GLY A 610 2.92 36.18 12.24
N ALA A 611 1.94 36.52 11.41
CA ALA A 611 1.28 37.84 11.48
C ALA A 611 0.53 38.06 12.81
N ALA A 612 0.19 36.99 13.53
CA ALA A 612 -0.47 37.05 14.82
C ALA A 612 0.50 36.92 16.01
N CYS A 613 1.80 36.70 15.76
CA CYS A 613 2.82 36.66 16.81
C CYS A 613 3.24 38.10 17.18
N PRO A 614 3.12 38.52 18.45
CA PRO A 614 3.41 39.88 18.89
C PRO A 614 4.89 40.24 18.95
#